data_AF-A0A552IRH4-F1
#
_entry.id   AF-A0A552IRH4-F1
#
_cell.length_a   1.000
_cell.length_b   1.000
_cell.length_c   1.000
_cell.angle_alpha   90.00
_cell.angle_beta   90.00
_cell.angle_gamma   90.00
#
_symmetry.space_group_name_H-M   'P 1'
#
loop_
_entity.id
_entity.type
_entity.pdbx_description
1 polymer ?
#
loop_
_entity_poly.entity_id
_entity_poly.type
_entity_poly.pdbx_seq_one_letter_code
_entity_poly.pdbx_strand_id
1 'polypeptide(L)'
;KYKAGKITKGIPKTFLTHIKPSQKAVKAHTEAIKGVIKKYKTTPQSALISHLNPIIRGWANYYSGVVSMDTFNKLDYTIWLMLRAWTVTRCGKANYKKLSNYFRPGTVKLSDGKERHESWLFQTKDGFQLWKHNWTPIVRHTLVRTDASPYDGNWTYWATRRGQAIDTPTRVAKLLKKQQGKCSRCGQYFTPSDLIEVDHIHPISLGGKDEYKNLQLLHRHCHDDKSASDGSLKSSTLTSSDR
;
A
#
# COMPACT_ATOMS: atom_id res chain seq x y z
N LYS A 1 -32.13 -4.51 6.29
CA LYS A 1 -32.18 -4.75 7.75
C LYS A 1 -30.75 -4.83 8.30
N TYR A 2 -30.25 -3.74 8.86
CA TYR A 2 -28.90 -3.70 9.47
C TYR A 2 -28.93 -4.53 10.76
N LYS A 3 -28.02 -5.51 10.90
CA LYS A 3 -27.91 -6.32 12.12
C LYS A 3 -26.93 -5.64 13.07
N ALA A 4 -27.42 -5.16 14.21
CA ALA A 4 -26.57 -4.72 15.32
C ALA A 4 -26.06 -5.94 16.10
N GLY A 5 -24.81 -5.90 16.58
CA GLY A 5 -24.27 -6.89 17.51
C GLY A 5 -24.90 -6.79 18.91
N LYS A 6 -24.86 -7.89 19.68
CA LYS A 6 -25.39 -7.95 21.06
C LYS A 6 -24.36 -7.43 22.07
N ILE A 7 -24.86 -6.77 23.12
CA ILE A 7 -24.11 -6.05 24.17
C ILE A 7 -23.69 -7.00 25.30
N THR A 8 -22.48 -6.77 25.84
CA THR A 8 -22.15 -6.95 27.26
C THR A 8 -21.80 -5.58 27.85
N LYS A 9 -22.52 -5.19 28.93
CA LYS A 9 -22.24 -4.09 29.88
C LYS A 9 -22.04 -2.65 29.33
N GLY A 10 -23.09 -1.84 29.38
CA GLY A 10 -23.03 -0.41 29.72
C GLY A 10 -22.52 0.62 28.69
N ILE A 11 -22.04 0.22 27.51
CA ILE A 11 -21.54 1.17 26.49
C ILE A 11 -22.66 1.53 25.50
N PRO A 12 -22.91 2.83 25.20
CA PRO A 12 -23.94 3.25 24.25
C PRO A 12 -23.71 2.65 22.85
N LYS A 13 -24.81 2.31 22.16
CA LYS A 13 -24.80 1.70 20.81
C LYS A 13 -24.07 2.58 19.80
N THR A 14 -22.80 2.28 19.52
CA THR A 14 -22.13 2.80 18.33
C THR A 14 -22.55 1.94 17.14
N PHE A 15 -23.24 2.51 16.16
CA PHE A 15 -23.50 1.82 14.89
C PHE A 15 -22.16 1.53 14.21
N LEU A 16 -21.80 0.26 14.08
CA LEU A 16 -20.61 -0.16 13.35
C LEU A 16 -20.94 -0.21 11.86
N THR A 17 -20.46 0.78 11.11
CA THR A 17 -20.60 0.81 9.65
C THR A 17 -19.65 -0.22 9.03
N HIS A 18 -20.21 -1.35 8.56
CA HIS A 18 -19.45 -2.39 7.88
C HIS A 18 -19.30 -2.08 6.39
N ILE A 19 -18.28 -1.31 6.04
CA ILE A 19 -17.93 -1.03 4.64
C ILE A 19 -17.28 -2.28 4.03
N LYS A 20 -17.82 -2.76 2.91
CA LYS A 20 -17.33 -3.93 2.16
C LYS A 20 -17.22 -3.59 0.67
N PRO A 21 -16.34 -4.27 -0.09
CA PRO A 21 -16.34 -4.15 -1.54
C PRO A 21 -17.73 -4.48 -2.11
N SER A 22 -18.23 -3.64 -3.02
CA SER A 22 -19.55 -3.85 -3.63
C SER A 22 -19.53 -5.05 -4.58
N GLN A 23 -20.65 -5.74 -4.72
CA GLN A 23 -20.75 -6.88 -5.65
C GLN A 23 -20.44 -6.48 -7.10
N LYS A 24 -20.83 -5.27 -7.50
CA LYS A 24 -20.50 -4.68 -8.80
C LYS A 24 -18.98 -4.58 -9.00
N ALA A 25 -18.26 -4.07 -8.00
CA ALA A 25 -16.80 -3.93 -8.08
C ALA A 25 -16.08 -5.29 -8.08
N VAL A 26 -16.54 -6.25 -7.27
CA VAL A 26 -16.00 -7.62 -7.24
C VAL A 26 -16.19 -8.31 -8.59
N LYS A 27 -17.38 -8.16 -9.21
CA LYS A 27 -17.67 -8.72 -10.54
C LYS A 27 -16.79 -8.09 -11.62
N ALA A 28 -16.66 -6.76 -11.62
CA ALA A 28 -15.81 -6.05 -12.58
C ALA A 28 -14.35 -6.51 -12.51
N HIS A 29 -13.80 -6.64 -11.30
CA HIS A 29 -12.45 -7.14 -11.06
C HIS A 29 -12.26 -8.59 -11.55
N THR A 30 -13.25 -9.44 -11.25
CA THR A 30 -13.26 -10.84 -11.67
C THR A 30 -13.27 -10.97 -13.19
N GLU A 31 -14.08 -10.16 -13.89
CA GLU A 31 -14.10 -10.14 -15.35
C GLU A 31 -12.81 -9.57 -15.95
N ALA A 32 -12.18 -8.57 -15.32
CA ALA A 32 -10.87 -8.07 -15.75
C ALA A 32 -9.80 -9.17 -15.69
N ILE A 33 -9.71 -9.89 -14.56
CA ILE A 33 -8.78 -11.03 -14.40
C ILE A 33 -9.07 -12.13 -15.42
N LYS A 34 -10.33 -12.49 -15.60
CA LYS A 34 -10.77 -13.49 -16.59
C LYS A 34 -10.40 -13.06 -18.01
N GLY A 35 -10.53 -11.78 -18.35
CA GLY A 35 -10.10 -11.21 -19.62
C GLY A 35 -8.60 -11.41 -19.86
N VAL A 36 -7.78 -11.14 -18.85
CA VAL A 36 -6.33 -11.41 -18.90
C VAL A 36 -6.06 -12.89 -19.09
N ILE A 37 -6.64 -13.78 -18.29
CA ILE A 37 -6.43 -15.23 -18.42
C ILE A 37 -6.81 -15.74 -19.81
N LYS A 38 -7.91 -15.22 -20.39
CA LYS A 38 -8.34 -15.57 -21.76
C LYS A 38 -7.36 -15.06 -22.82
N LYS A 39 -6.89 -13.82 -22.70
CA LYS A 39 -5.93 -13.20 -23.64
C LYS A 39 -4.59 -13.95 -23.64
N TYR A 40 -4.13 -14.35 -22.45
CA TYR A 40 -2.84 -15.01 -22.23
C TYR A 40 -2.98 -16.54 -22.12
N LYS A 41 -3.83 -17.15 -22.96
CA LYS A 41 -4.12 -18.59 -22.93
C LYS A 41 -2.93 -19.46 -23.37
N THR A 42 -2.20 -19.02 -24.40
CA THR A 42 -1.10 -19.78 -25.02
C THR A 42 0.29 -19.29 -24.60
N THR A 43 0.38 -18.18 -23.87
CA THR A 43 1.64 -17.56 -23.48
C THR A 43 2.34 -18.33 -22.35
N PRO A 44 3.64 -18.11 -22.12
CA PRO A 44 4.33 -18.67 -20.95
C PRO A 44 3.64 -18.34 -19.62
N GLN A 45 3.79 -19.22 -18.63
CA GLN A 45 3.22 -19.03 -17.29
C GLN A 45 3.69 -17.71 -16.66
N SER A 46 4.96 -17.36 -16.84
CA SER A 46 5.56 -16.11 -16.34
C SER A 46 4.85 -14.86 -16.89
N ALA A 47 4.53 -14.84 -18.18
CA ALA A 47 3.81 -13.73 -18.81
C ALA A 47 2.39 -13.58 -18.25
N LEU A 48 1.70 -14.69 -17.97
CA LEU A 48 0.38 -14.62 -17.33
C LEU A 48 0.49 -14.02 -15.91
N ILE A 49 1.49 -14.45 -15.13
CA ILE A 49 1.73 -13.95 -13.77
C ILE A 49 2.08 -12.46 -13.78
N SER A 50 2.94 -12.01 -14.70
CA SER A 50 3.37 -10.61 -14.77
C SER A 50 2.22 -9.64 -15.04
N HIS A 51 1.20 -10.06 -15.82
CA HIS A 51 0.01 -9.25 -16.08
C HIS A 51 -1.04 -9.32 -14.96
N LEU A 52 -1.17 -10.45 -14.26
CA LEU A 52 -2.13 -10.59 -13.18
C LEU A 52 -1.68 -9.91 -11.88
N ASN A 53 -0.39 -9.99 -11.54
CA ASN A 53 0.12 -9.49 -10.26
C ASN A 53 -0.19 -8.00 -10.00
N PRO A 54 0.02 -7.06 -10.95
CA PRO A 54 -0.32 -5.65 -10.74
C PRO A 54 -1.81 -5.42 -10.48
N ILE A 55 -2.68 -6.14 -11.20
CA ILE A 55 -4.15 -6.03 -11.06
C ILE A 55 -4.60 -6.52 -9.68
N ILE A 56 -4.11 -7.68 -9.26
CA ILE A 56 -4.42 -8.28 -7.96
C ILE A 56 -3.92 -7.38 -6.82
N ARG A 57 -2.66 -6.96 -6.89
CA ARG A 57 -2.04 -6.11 -5.85
C ARG A 57 -2.73 -4.75 -5.75
N GLY A 58 -3.00 -4.10 -6.88
CA GLY A 58 -3.69 -2.81 -6.91
C GLY A 58 -5.07 -2.89 -6.27
N TRP A 59 -5.86 -3.90 -6.64
CA TRP A 59 -7.21 -4.06 -6.10
C TRP A 59 -7.21 -4.42 -4.61
N ALA A 60 -6.33 -5.33 -4.18
CA ALA A 60 -6.19 -5.70 -2.78
C ALA A 60 -5.73 -4.51 -1.91
N ASN A 61 -4.79 -3.70 -2.40
CA ASN A 61 -4.35 -2.50 -1.70
C ASN A 61 -5.48 -1.47 -1.58
N TYR A 62 -6.23 -1.21 -2.65
CA TYR A 62 -7.36 -0.29 -2.63
C TYR A 62 -8.43 -0.68 -1.59
N TYR A 63 -8.76 -1.97 -1.51
CA TYR A 63 -9.76 -2.48 -0.56
C TYR A 63 -9.19 -2.90 0.80
N SER A 64 -7.90 -2.67 1.07
CA SER A 64 -7.27 -3.01 2.36
C SER A 64 -7.80 -2.19 3.54
N GLY A 65 -8.37 -1.01 3.27
CA GLY A 65 -8.97 -0.13 4.28
C GLY A 65 -10.31 -0.61 4.87
N VAL A 66 -11.00 -1.51 4.16
CA VAL A 66 -12.39 -1.90 4.47
C VAL A 66 -12.50 -3.39 4.80
N VAL A 67 -13.70 -3.88 5.15
CA VAL A 67 -13.91 -5.28 5.56
C VAL A 67 -13.87 -6.19 4.32
N SER A 68 -12.66 -6.57 3.89
CA SER A 68 -12.43 -7.21 2.58
C SER A 68 -11.91 -8.64 2.63
N MET A 69 -11.46 -9.14 3.79
CA MET A 69 -10.77 -10.44 3.88
C MET A 69 -11.61 -11.62 3.36
N ASP A 70 -12.90 -11.70 3.69
CA ASP A 70 -13.79 -12.72 3.14
C ASP A 70 -13.92 -12.64 1.61
N THR A 71 -13.96 -11.42 1.08
CA THR A 71 -14.02 -11.17 -0.36
C THR A 71 -12.70 -11.54 -1.04
N PHE A 72 -11.57 -11.24 -0.42
CA PHE A 72 -10.23 -11.64 -0.90
C PHE A 72 -10.13 -13.16 -1.01
N ASN A 73 -10.50 -13.89 0.04
CA ASN A 73 -10.50 -15.36 0.01
C ASN A 73 -11.40 -15.94 -1.10
N LYS A 74 -12.60 -15.36 -1.30
CA LYS A 74 -13.50 -15.77 -2.39
C LYS A 74 -12.93 -15.48 -3.77
N LEU A 75 -12.28 -14.33 -3.95
CA LEU A 75 -11.59 -13.98 -5.20
C LEU A 75 -10.43 -14.93 -5.47
N ASP A 76 -9.59 -15.21 -4.48
CA ASP A 76 -8.46 -16.13 -4.61
C ASP A 76 -8.92 -17.54 -5.00
N TYR A 77 -10.01 -18.04 -4.40
CA TYR A 77 -10.61 -19.31 -4.81
C TYR A 77 -11.15 -19.28 -6.25
N THR A 78 -11.83 -18.20 -6.63
CA THR A 78 -12.35 -18.02 -7.99
C THR A 78 -11.23 -17.99 -9.04
N ILE A 79 -10.14 -17.30 -8.72
CA ILE A 79 -8.95 -17.22 -9.58
C ILE A 79 -8.27 -18.58 -9.68
N TRP A 80 -8.17 -19.32 -8.58
CA TRP A 80 -7.67 -20.68 -8.60
C TRP A 80 -8.47 -21.58 -9.55
N LEU A 81 -9.81 -21.51 -9.53
CA LEU A 81 -10.66 -22.24 -10.49
C LEU A 81 -10.37 -21.85 -11.94
N MET A 82 -10.21 -20.55 -12.22
CA MET A 82 -9.89 -20.04 -13.56
C MET A 82 -8.51 -20.52 -14.04
N LEU A 83 -7.51 -20.49 -13.16
CA LEU A 83 -6.15 -20.96 -13.47
C LEU A 83 -6.11 -22.48 -13.65
N ARG A 84 -6.86 -23.23 -12.84
CA ARG A 84 -7.03 -24.67 -13.03
C ARG A 84 -7.62 -24.96 -14.41
N ALA A 85 -8.68 -24.25 -14.83
CA ALA A 85 -9.24 -24.38 -16.17
C ALA A 85 -8.20 -24.02 -17.25
N TRP A 86 -7.45 -22.94 -17.07
CA TRP A 86 -6.35 -22.56 -17.97
C TRP A 86 -5.31 -23.69 -18.14
N THR A 87 -4.87 -24.33 -17.05
CA THR A 87 -3.93 -25.46 -17.14
C THR A 87 -4.52 -26.66 -17.90
N VAL A 88 -5.82 -26.94 -17.71
CA VAL A 88 -6.51 -28.01 -18.46
C VAL A 88 -6.49 -27.71 -19.95
N THR A 89 -6.68 -26.45 -20.36
CA THR A 89 -6.61 -26.10 -21.79
C THR A 89 -5.24 -26.31 -22.42
N ARG A 90 -4.16 -26.33 -21.62
CA ARG A 90 -2.79 -26.59 -22.09
C ARG A 90 -2.40 -28.05 -22.06
N CYS A 91 -2.94 -28.80 -21.09
CA CYS A 91 -2.58 -30.19 -20.89
C CYS A 91 -3.64 -31.19 -21.39
N GLY A 92 -4.75 -30.71 -21.97
CA GLY A 92 -5.85 -31.47 -22.55
C GLY A 92 -6.80 -32.12 -21.52
N LYS A 93 -6.28 -32.61 -20.40
CA LYS A 93 -7.07 -33.26 -19.33
C LYS A 93 -6.65 -32.76 -17.95
N ALA A 94 -7.63 -32.66 -17.05
CA ALA A 94 -7.36 -32.37 -15.64
C ALA A 94 -6.65 -33.57 -15.01
N ASN A 95 -5.42 -33.35 -14.52
CA ASN A 95 -4.63 -34.37 -13.85
C ASN A 95 -3.73 -33.68 -12.82
N TYR A 96 -3.63 -34.27 -11.62
CA TYR A 96 -2.82 -33.77 -10.52
C TYR A 96 -1.35 -33.53 -10.92
N LYS A 97 -0.71 -34.50 -11.59
CA LYS A 97 0.69 -34.42 -12.04
C LYS A 97 0.91 -33.34 -13.09
N LYS A 98 -0.11 -33.04 -13.90
CA LYS A 98 -0.07 -31.94 -14.87
C LYS A 98 -0.23 -30.59 -14.16
N LEU A 99 -1.11 -30.52 -13.16
CA LEU A 99 -1.33 -29.33 -12.36
C LEU A 99 -0.08 -28.97 -11.53
N SER A 100 0.62 -29.96 -10.98
CA SER A 100 1.85 -29.77 -10.20
C SER A 100 3.03 -29.20 -11.01
N ASN A 101 2.94 -29.18 -12.35
CA ASN A 101 3.91 -28.49 -13.20
C ASN A 101 3.77 -26.97 -13.13
N TYR A 102 2.57 -26.47 -12.81
CA TYR A 102 2.23 -25.04 -12.73
C TYR A 102 1.98 -24.57 -11.30
N PHE A 103 1.52 -25.48 -10.43
CA PHE A 103 1.27 -25.23 -9.02
C PHE A 103 2.29 -25.98 -8.19
N ARG A 104 3.07 -25.25 -7.40
CA ARG A 104 4.19 -25.80 -6.63
C ARG A 104 4.07 -25.39 -5.17
N PRO A 105 4.63 -26.17 -4.23
CA PRO A 105 4.82 -25.68 -2.89
C PRO A 105 5.83 -24.53 -2.91
N GLY A 106 5.56 -23.48 -2.14
CA GLY A 106 6.45 -22.32 -2.07
C GLY A 106 6.28 -21.56 -0.78
N THR A 107 7.36 -20.88 -0.37
CA THR A 107 7.36 -19.96 0.76
C THR A 107 7.32 -18.54 0.22
N VAL A 108 6.38 -17.73 0.72
CA VAL A 108 6.23 -16.33 0.31
C VAL A 108 6.46 -15.42 1.51
N LYS A 109 7.36 -14.44 1.32
CA LYS A 109 7.57 -13.34 2.26
C LYS A 109 6.53 -12.25 2.00
N LEU A 110 5.70 -11.98 3.00
CA LEU A 110 4.68 -10.96 2.98
C LEU A 110 5.25 -9.58 3.28
N SER A 111 4.46 -8.53 3.02
CA SER A 111 4.84 -7.15 3.31
C SER A 111 5.01 -6.86 4.81
N ASP A 112 4.40 -7.66 5.68
CA ASP A 112 4.57 -7.57 7.13
C ASP A 112 5.79 -8.37 7.64
N GLY A 113 6.61 -8.90 6.73
CA GLY A 113 7.81 -9.68 7.05
C GLY A 113 7.53 -11.14 7.40
N LYS A 114 6.26 -11.56 7.48
CA LYS A 114 5.92 -12.95 7.78
C LYS A 114 6.13 -13.85 6.57
N GLU A 115 6.53 -15.08 6.84
CA GLU A 115 6.59 -16.13 5.84
C GLU A 115 5.30 -16.95 5.84
N ARG A 116 4.81 -17.28 4.64
CA ARG A 116 3.70 -18.21 4.45
C ARG A 116 4.14 -19.36 3.58
N HIS A 117 3.85 -20.58 4.05
CA HIS A 117 4.01 -21.79 3.26
C HIS A 117 2.70 -22.12 2.56
N GLU A 118 2.75 -22.24 1.23
CA GLU A 118 1.60 -22.51 0.39
C GLU A 118 1.89 -23.80 -0.38
N SER A 119 1.08 -24.83 -0.19
CA SER A 119 1.27 -26.13 -0.87
C SER A 119 0.89 -26.08 -2.35
N TRP A 120 0.02 -25.15 -2.73
CA TRP A 120 -0.53 -25.00 -4.08
C TRP A 120 -0.41 -23.56 -4.57
N LEU A 121 0.81 -23.15 -4.90
CA LEU A 121 1.10 -21.81 -5.40
C LEU A 121 1.29 -21.82 -6.92
N PHE A 122 0.55 -20.98 -7.64
CA PHE A 122 0.75 -20.84 -9.09
C PHE A 122 2.09 -20.13 -9.33
N GLN A 123 3.10 -20.90 -9.71
CA GLN A 123 4.51 -20.48 -9.70
C GLN A 123 5.30 -21.16 -10.82
N THR A 124 6.19 -20.42 -11.46
CA THR A 124 7.13 -20.96 -12.46
C THR A 124 8.23 -21.78 -11.78
N LYS A 125 9.01 -22.54 -12.57
CA LYS A 125 10.18 -23.28 -12.04
C LYS A 125 11.23 -22.33 -11.44
N ASP A 126 11.37 -21.14 -12.03
CA ASP A 126 12.33 -20.11 -11.61
C ASP A 126 11.86 -19.32 -10.38
N GLY A 127 10.73 -19.72 -9.79
CA GLY A 127 10.24 -19.13 -8.55
C GLY A 127 9.29 -17.96 -8.72
N PHE A 128 8.95 -17.53 -9.94
CA PHE A 128 8.04 -16.40 -10.15
C PHE A 128 6.58 -16.81 -9.88
N GLN A 129 5.98 -16.24 -8.83
CA GLN A 129 4.66 -16.63 -8.32
C GLN A 129 3.56 -15.59 -8.54
N LEU A 130 2.32 -16.08 -8.59
CA LEU A 130 1.11 -15.27 -8.52
C LEU A 130 0.85 -14.80 -7.08
N TRP A 131 0.54 -13.51 -6.94
CA TRP A 131 0.10 -12.92 -5.69
C TRP A 131 -1.35 -13.28 -5.37
N LYS A 132 -1.67 -13.52 -4.09
CA LYS A 132 -3.05 -13.69 -3.62
C LYS A 132 -3.56 -12.41 -2.96
N HIS A 133 -4.87 -12.15 -3.07
CA HIS A 133 -5.50 -11.00 -2.44
C HIS A 133 -5.39 -11.06 -0.92
N ASN A 134 -5.58 -12.25 -0.33
CA ASN A 134 -5.58 -12.45 1.11
C ASN A 134 -4.19 -12.31 1.79
N TRP A 135 -3.15 -12.07 1.00
CA TRP A 135 -1.81 -11.74 1.48
C TRP A 135 -1.66 -10.25 1.80
N THR A 136 -2.56 -9.40 1.29
CA THR A 136 -2.59 -7.98 1.67
C THR A 136 -3.25 -7.84 3.04
N PRO A 137 -2.54 -7.29 4.05
CA PRO A 137 -3.11 -7.09 5.37
C PRO A 137 -4.23 -6.03 5.32
N ILE A 138 -5.27 -6.24 6.12
CA ILE A 138 -6.32 -5.24 6.31
C ILE A 138 -5.81 -4.18 7.28
N VAL A 139 -5.73 -2.94 6.83
CA VAL A 139 -5.25 -1.81 7.63
C VAL A 139 -6.43 -0.87 7.86
N ARG A 140 -6.91 -0.78 9.10
CA ARG A 140 -8.07 0.06 9.43
C ARG A 140 -7.65 1.51 9.60
N HIS A 141 -8.50 2.43 9.15
CA HIS A 141 -8.35 3.84 9.48
C HIS A 141 -8.46 4.03 10.99
N THR A 142 -7.48 4.70 11.58
CA THR A 142 -7.50 5.11 12.98
C THR A 142 -8.48 6.27 13.13
N LEU A 143 -9.55 6.08 13.90
CA LEU A 143 -10.56 7.11 14.13
C LEU A 143 -9.97 8.31 14.89
N VAL A 144 -10.51 9.49 14.60
CA VAL A 144 -10.29 10.69 15.43
C VAL A 144 -10.88 10.45 16.81
N ARG A 145 -10.16 10.85 17.88
CA ARG A 145 -10.72 10.76 19.24
C ARG A 145 -11.91 11.70 19.28
N THR A 146 -12.97 11.29 19.96
CA THR A 146 -14.23 12.05 19.99
C THR A 146 -14.09 13.43 20.63
N ASP A 147 -13.11 13.61 21.50
CA ASP A 147 -12.80 14.85 22.21
C ASP A 147 -11.69 15.69 21.53
N ALA A 148 -11.09 15.19 20.45
CA ALA A 148 -9.98 15.88 19.79
C ALA A 148 -10.46 16.82 18.68
N SER A 149 -9.93 18.03 18.68
CA SER A 149 -10.15 19.05 17.64
C SER A 149 -8.81 19.52 17.10
N PRO A 150 -8.64 19.80 15.79
CA PRO A 150 -7.40 20.39 15.27
C PRO A 150 -6.99 21.70 15.97
N TYR A 151 -7.93 22.33 16.68
CA TYR A 151 -7.76 23.59 17.42
C TYR A 151 -7.73 23.41 18.95
N ASP A 152 -7.65 22.17 19.46
CA ASP A 152 -7.60 21.88 20.91
C ASP A 152 -6.23 22.15 21.56
N GLY A 153 -5.23 22.56 20.79
CA GLY A 153 -3.86 22.78 21.26
C GLY A 153 -3.04 21.50 21.48
N ASN A 154 -3.61 20.31 21.19
CA ASN A 154 -2.93 19.03 21.33
C ASN A 154 -2.07 18.70 20.09
N TRP A 155 -1.06 19.53 19.86
CA TRP A 155 -0.19 19.44 18.68
C TRP A 155 0.58 18.11 18.60
N THR A 156 0.94 17.53 19.74
CA THR A 156 1.63 16.25 19.82
C THR A 156 0.78 15.11 19.28
N TYR A 157 -0.50 15.09 19.61
CA TYR A 157 -1.46 14.12 19.10
C TYR A 157 -1.65 14.26 17.58
N TRP A 158 -1.87 15.47 17.08
CA TRP A 158 -2.10 15.70 15.65
C TRP A 158 -0.87 15.39 14.80
N ALA A 159 0.33 15.76 15.27
CA ALA A 159 1.56 15.43 14.57
C ALA A 159 1.87 13.93 14.61
N THR A 160 1.61 13.25 15.73
CA THR A 160 1.76 11.78 15.85
C THR A 160 0.78 11.06 14.93
N ARG A 161 -0.51 11.45 14.95
CA ARG A 161 -1.53 10.90 14.05
C ARG A 161 -1.13 11.07 12.61
N ARG A 162 -0.59 12.23 12.24
CA ARG A 162 -0.14 12.50 10.88
C ARG A 162 0.90 11.48 10.42
N GLY A 163 1.87 11.14 11.26
CA GLY A 163 2.84 10.08 10.95
C GLY A 163 2.26 8.67 10.87
N GLN A 164 1.10 8.42 11.46
CA GLN A 164 0.42 7.12 11.47
C GLN A 164 -0.68 6.97 10.40
N ALA A 165 -0.97 8.04 9.66
CA ALA A 165 -2.02 8.02 8.65
C ALA A 165 -1.62 7.11 7.47
N ILE A 166 -2.60 6.37 6.93
CA ILE A 166 -2.39 5.33 5.91
C ILE A 166 -1.79 5.90 4.61
N ASP A 167 -2.14 7.13 4.28
CA ASP A 167 -1.69 7.88 3.11
C ASP A 167 -0.34 8.57 3.31
N THR A 168 0.21 8.58 4.53
CA THR A 168 1.49 9.23 4.81
C THR A 168 2.64 8.36 4.30
N PRO A 169 3.50 8.86 3.38
CA PRO A 169 4.62 8.09 2.88
C PRO A 169 5.55 7.65 4.01
N THR A 170 6.08 6.42 3.94
CA THR A 170 6.98 5.87 4.96
C THR A 170 8.17 6.78 5.27
N ARG A 171 8.71 7.47 4.24
CA ARG A 171 9.80 8.45 4.39
C ARG A 171 9.37 9.61 5.29
N VAL A 172 8.19 10.17 5.03
CA VAL A 172 7.61 11.27 5.83
C VAL A 172 7.28 10.80 7.24
N ALA A 173 6.64 9.64 7.42
CA ALA A 173 6.32 9.09 8.74
C ALA A 173 7.57 8.91 9.63
N LYS A 174 8.67 8.41 9.05
CA LYS A 174 9.96 8.26 9.76
C LYS A 174 10.54 9.61 10.17
N LEU A 175 10.49 10.61 9.29
CA LEU A 175 11.02 11.94 9.58
C LEU A 175 10.14 12.70 10.58
N LEU A 176 8.81 12.58 10.51
CA LEU A 176 7.90 13.12 11.52
C LEU A 176 8.24 12.57 12.91
N LYS A 177 8.52 11.27 13.01
CA LYS A 177 8.97 10.66 14.28
C LYS A 177 10.33 11.20 14.72
N LYS A 178 11.32 11.29 13.81
CA LYS A 178 12.67 11.84 14.08
C LYS A 178 12.60 13.28 14.60
N GLN A 179 11.74 14.10 14.01
CA GLN A 179 11.58 15.52 14.32
C GLN A 179 10.52 15.81 15.39
N GLN A 180 9.96 14.78 16.02
CA GLN A 180 8.90 14.92 17.04
C GLN A 180 7.71 15.76 16.53
N GLY A 181 7.40 15.65 15.25
CA GLY A 181 6.29 16.36 14.62
C GLY A 181 6.54 17.85 14.34
N LYS A 182 7.78 18.34 14.47
CA LYS A 182 8.13 19.75 14.30
C LYS A 182 8.88 20.01 13.00
N CYS A 183 8.68 21.19 12.42
CA CYS A 183 9.48 21.69 11.32
C CYS A 183 10.90 22.01 11.81
N SER A 184 11.93 21.52 11.10
CA SER A 184 13.34 21.76 11.47
C SER A 184 13.78 23.23 11.32
N ARG A 185 13.02 24.05 10.59
CA ARG A 185 13.34 25.47 10.37
C ARG A 185 12.67 26.39 11.39
N CYS A 186 11.35 26.36 11.49
CA CYS A 186 10.60 27.26 12.38
C CYS A 186 10.31 26.68 13.78
N GLY A 187 10.58 25.39 14.01
CA GLY A 187 10.35 24.71 15.29
C GLY A 187 8.87 24.45 15.63
N GLN A 188 7.93 24.92 14.80
CA GLN A 188 6.50 24.72 15.00
C GLN A 188 6.05 23.31 14.62
N TYR A 189 4.96 22.85 15.23
CA TYR A 189 4.35 21.56 14.88
C TYR A 189 3.67 21.60 13.52
N PHE A 190 3.71 20.48 12.82
CA PHE A 190 2.88 20.29 11.63
C PHE A 190 1.42 20.05 12.02
N THR A 191 0.54 20.93 11.57
CA THR A 191 -0.91 20.81 11.68
C THR A 191 -1.46 19.88 10.59
N PRO A 192 -2.71 19.40 10.68
CA PRO A 192 -3.30 18.57 9.63
C PRO A 192 -3.39 19.23 8.26
N SER A 193 -3.50 20.56 8.19
CA SER A 193 -3.65 21.34 6.95
C SER A 193 -2.33 21.70 6.28
N ASP A 194 -1.19 21.59 6.98
CA ASP A 194 0.08 22.05 6.42
C ASP A 194 0.54 21.19 5.25
N LEU A 195 1.17 21.81 4.25
CA LEU A 195 1.93 21.10 3.23
C LEU A 195 3.34 20.82 3.76
N ILE A 196 3.68 19.52 3.86
CA ILE A 196 4.99 19.06 4.32
C ILE A 196 5.84 18.69 3.12
N GLU A 197 7.06 19.22 3.09
CA GLU A 197 8.04 18.90 2.07
C GLU A 197 9.26 18.22 2.69
N VAL A 198 9.79 17.23 1.98
CA VAL A 198 11.04 16.56 2.34
C VAL A 198 12.17 17.33 1.69
N ASP A 199 13.12 17.79 2.52
CA ASP A 199 14.28 18.58 2.12
C ASP A 199 15.57 17.93 2.63
N HIS A 200 16.70 18.34 2.05
CA HIS A 200 18.04 17.95 2.47
C HIS A 200 18.68 19.06 3.32
N ILE A 201 19.12 18.73 4.54
CA ILE A 201 19.84 19.63 5.46
C ILE A 201 21.03 20.27 4.75
N HIS A 202 21.86 19.45 4.11
CA HIS A 202 22.86 19.87 3.15
C HIS A 202 22.32 19.59 1.73
N PRO A 203 22.05 20.63 0.92
CA PRO A 203 21.47 20.46 -0.42
C PRO A 203 22.29 19.52 -1.31
N ILE A 204 21.61 18.70 -2.11
CA ILE A 204 22.28 17.81 -3.08
C ILE A 204 23.16 18.62 -4.04
N SER A 205 22.68 19.78 -4.47
CA SER A 205 23.39 20.69 -5.38
C SER A 205 24.72 21.20 -4.82
N LEU A 206 24.93 21.13 -3.51
CA LEU A 206 26.16 21.51 -2.82
C LEU A 206 26.98 20.31 -2.33
N GLY A 207 26.67 19.10 -2.78
CA GLY A 207 27.38 17.86 -2.40
C GLY A 207 26.67 17.01 -1.33
N GLY A 208 25.44 17.37 -0.96
CA GLY A 208 24.60 16.60 -0.06
C GLY A 208 24.20 15.23 -0.60
N LYS A 209 24.05 14.26 0.30
CA LYS A 209 23.62 12.88 -0.03
C LYS A 209 22.13 12.69 0.28
N ASP A 210 21.43 11.87 -0.51
CA ASP A 210 20.06 11.43 -0.21
C ASP A 210 20.03 10.31 0.85
N GLU A 211 20.32 10.67 2.10
CA GLU A 211 20.32 9.74 3.24
C GLU A 211 19.50 10.28 4.42
N TYR A 212 18.90 9.39 5.21
CA TYR A 212 18.01 9.79 6.33
C TYR A 212 18.67 10.71 7.37
N LYS A 213 20.01 10.70 7.49
CA LYS A 213 20.75 11.63 8.34
C LYS A 213 20.66 13.07 7.81
N ASN A 214 20.75 13.21 6.49
CA ASN A 214 20.68 14.48 5.76
C ASN A 214 19.24 14.90 5.40
N LEU A 215 18.23 14.06 5.62
CA LEU A 215 16.83 14.41 5.35
C LEU A 215 16.16 15.11 6.54
N GLN A 216 15.30 16.09 6.21
CA GLN A 216 14.41 16.79 7.12
C GLN A 216 13.04 17.09 6.48
N LEU A 217 12.03 17.37 7.31
CA LEU A 217 10.73 17.87 6.91
C LEU A 217 10.62 19.35 7.25
N LEU A 218 10.09 20.11 6.30
CA LEU A 218 9.82 21.52 6.42
C LEU A 218 8.36 21.83 6.03
N HIS A 219 7.81 22.91 6.56
CA HIS A 219 6.65 23.53 5.93
C HIS A 219 7.05 24.03 4.55
N ARG A 220 6.12 24.07 3.60
CA ARG A 220 6.38 24.62 2.26
C ARG A 220 7.09 25.98 2.28
N HIS A 221 6.55 26.96 3.02
CA HIS A 221 7.20 28.27 3.14
C HIS A 221 8.59 28.20 3.79
N CYS A 222 8.79 27.33 4.79
CA CYS A 222 10.08 27.14 5.43
C CYS A 222 11.12 26.53 4.49
N HIS A 223 10.69 25.69 3.54
CA HIS A 223 11.54 25.13 2.51
C HIS A 223 11.95 26.21 1.52
N ASP A 224 11.00 27.01 1.03
CA ASP A 224 11.26 28.16 0.16
C ASP A 224 12.29 29.12 0.80
N ASP A 225 12.08 29.49 2.07
CA ASP A 225 13.01 30.33 2.83
C ASP A 225 14.41 29.71 2.97
N LYS A 226 14.47 28.39 3.20
CA LYS A 226 15.75 27.69 3.31
C LYS A 226 16.48 27.72 1.97
N SER A 227 15.82 27.33 0.87
CA SER A 227 16.42 27.30 -0.47
C SER A 227 16.93 28.67 -0.93
N ALA A 228 16.24 29.74 -0.54
CA ALA A 228 16.71 31.11 -0.79
C ALA A 228 18.01 31.45 -0.02
N SER A 229 18.19 30.89 1.18
CA SER A 229 19.30 31.22 2.08
C SER A 229 20.51 30.29 2.00
N ASP A 230 20.33 29.03 1.61
CA ASP A 230 21.35 27.99 1.72
C ASP A 230 22.23 27.84 0.47
N GLY A 231 22.02 28.67 -0.54
CA GLY A 231 22.81 28.69 -1.78
C GLY A 231 22.41 27.62 -2.81
N SER A 232 21.41 26.78 -2.52
CA SER A 232 20.94 25.72 -3.41
C SER A 232 20.49 26.23 -4.78
N LEU A 233 19.89 27.43 -4.84
CA LEU A 233 19.43 28.08 -6.08
C LEU A 233 20.56 28.61 -6.97
N LYS A 234 21.74 28.90 -6.42
CA LYS A 234 22.88 29.44 -7.20
C LYS A 234 23.58 28.34 -8.01
N SER A 235 23.57 27.12 -7.49
CA SER A 235 24.15 25.96 -8.18
C SER A 235 23.30 25.52 -9.39
N SER A 236 21.97 25.62 -9.31
CA SER A 236 21.07 25.24 -10.41
C SER A 236 21.10 26.19 -11.60
N THR A 237 21.56 27.44 -11.42
CA THR A 237 21.73 28.40 -12.52
C THR A 237 23.00 28.17 -13.32
N LEU A 238 24.06 27.66 -12.68
CA LEU A 238 25.35 27.35 -13.32
C LEU A 238 25.29 26.12 -14.26
N THR A 239 24.28 25.26 -14.12
CA THR A 239 24.09 24.09 -15.01
C THR A 239 23.20 24.38 -16.21
N SER A 240 22.64 25.59 -16.32
CA SER A 240 21.76 26.01 -17.41
C SER A 240 22.45 26.87 -18.48
N SER A 241 23.70 27.30 -18.26
CA SER A 241 24.43 28.18 -19.18
C SER A 241 25.29 27.47 -20.22
N ASP A 242 25.32 26.13 -20.22
CA ASP A 242 26.01 25.31 -21.23
C ASP A 242 25.00 24.51 -22.07
N ARG A 243 24.28 25.20 -22.95
CA ARG A 243 23.60 24.61 -24.12
C ARG A 243 23.63 25.55 -25.31
#